data_AF-A0A5N6V1F2-F1
#
_entry.id   AF-A0A5N6V1F2-F1
#
_cell.length_a   1.000
_cell.length_b   1.000
_cell.length_c   1.000
_cell.angle_alpha   90.00
_cell.angle_beta   90.00
_cell.angle_gamma   90.00
#
_symmetry.space_group_name_H-M   'P 1'
#
loop_
_entity.id
_entity.type
_entity.pdbx_description
1 polymer ?
#
loop_
_entity_poly.entity_id
_entity_poly.type
_entity_poly.pdbx_seq_one_letter_code
_entity_poly.pdbx_strand_id
1 'polypeptide(L)'
;MVSAFQSVFLTLADAKCSPKSLSIGVAIALQIVAFAFLIPSGFALRIVQSKWATSVEGLAVLVALVGLWIHGGSANHTYRIPQISLTILLLMRQPLGVYIHRKQNIHSGYVAEYLGHTYSIATLGLFTLGWYHITAGSLESVGIREHYYNTLSHALLLVLIMSEGLLLLSFATGLWPRQSSRTPDYYDSLLLLMCSLVMVVVLLVGYHADEDWYFVLIRIEHLAYTIMVLCGAITSIMVSTRKGHQTQRNIIPALVFAVLGLLFTSHQQEATLVKKVHETMGYTMVVGATFRMVEILVMPHWPAKASTDVHSNLRYVTALVLYRLSLSI
;
A
#
# COMPACT_ATOMS: atom_id res chain seq x y z
N MET A 1 5.04 15.42 -9.19
CA MET A 1 4.21 15.13 -8.00
C MET A 1 3.51 16.38 -7.45
N VAL A 2 4.21 17.46 -7.11
CA VAL A 2 3.58 18.69 -6.57
C VAL A 2 2.50 19.27 -7.50
N SER A 3 2.76 19.32 -8.82
CA SER A 3 1.79 19.80 -9.82
C SER A 3 0.56 18.90 -9.97
N ALA A 4 0.70 17.58 -9.78
CA ALA A 4 -0.40 16.62 -9.85
C ALA A 4 -1.27 16.67 -8.59
N PHE A 5 -0.65 16.80 -7.41
CA PHE A 5 -1.37 17.05 -6.16
C PHE A 5 -2.07 18.41 -6.18
N GLN A 6 -1.42 19.46 -6.69
CA GLN A 6 -2.06 20.74 -6.92
C GLN A 6 -3.24 20.63 -7.88
N SER A 7 -3.12 19.88 -8.99
CA SER A 7 -4.24 19.75 -9.93
C SER A 7 -5.41 18.98 -9.34
N VAL A 8 -5.16 17.95 -8.50
CA VAL A 8 -6.23 17.20 -7.79
C VAL A 8 -6.89 18.09 -6.73
N PHE A 9 -6.11 18.86 -5.97
CA PHE A 9 -6.66 19.82 -5.01
C PHE A 9 -7.44 20.96 -5.68
N LEU A 10 -6.94 21.46 -6.81
CA LEU A 10 -7.60 22.51 -7.59
C LEU A 10 -8.87 22.00 -8.26
N THR A 11 -8.89 20.77 -8.79
CA THR A 11 -10.14 20.18 -9.34
C THR A 11 -11.17 19.84 -8.26
N LEU A 12 -10.73 19.48 -7.04
CA LEU A 12 -11.62 19.39 -5.88
C LEU A 12 -12.16 20.77 -5.43
N ALA A 13 -11.42 21.85 -5.70
CA ALA A 13 -11.79 23.22 -5.35
C ALA A 13 -12.60 23.97 -6.44
N ASP A 14 -12.44 23.62 -7.73
CA ASP A 14 -13.06 24.30 -8.87
C ASP A 14 -14.49 23.84 -9.18
N ALA A 15 -14.91 22.68 -8.66
CA ALA A 15 -16.31 22.32 -8.69
C ALA A 15 -17.08 23.33 -7.83
N LYS A 16 -18.16 23.93 -8.35
CA LYS A 16 -19.13 24.75 -7.61
C LYS A 16 -19.59 23.99 -6.34
N CYS A 17 -18.83 24.10 -5.26
CA CYS A 17 -18.85 23.11 -4.21
C CYS A 17 -19.87 23.53 -3.18
N SER A 18 -20.92 22.75 -3.01
CA SER A 18 -21.71 22.82 -1.78
C SER A 18 -20.76 22.63 -0.58
N PRO A 19 -21.03 23.23 0.59
CA PRO A 19 -20.22 23.02 1.80
C PRO A 19 -20.01 21.53 2.13
N LYS A 20 -20.99 20.68 1.76
CA LYS A 20 -20.93 19.23 1.92
C LYS A 20 -19.85 18.59 1.03
N SER A 21 -19.80 18.91 -0.26
CA SER A 21 -18.83 18.32 -1.19
C SER A 21 -17.39 18.74 -0.86
N LEU A 22 -17.19 19.96 -0.37
CA LEU A 22 -15.88 20.41 0.10
C LEU A 22 -15.41 19.60 1.33
N SER A 23 -16.30 19.39 2.31
CA SER A 23 -15.97 18.63 3.52
C SER A 23 -15.57 17.17 3.24
N ILE A 24 -16.18 16.54 2.24
CA ILE A 24 -15.85 15.17 1.79
C ILE A 24 -14.45 15.14 1.17
N GLY A 25 -14.16 16.08 0.26
CA GLY A 25 -12.85 16.16 -0.39
C GLY A 25 -11.72 16.36 0.63
N VAL A 26 -11.92 17.26 1.60
CA VAL A 26 -10.96 17.49 2.69
C VAL A 26 -10.82 16.24 3.57
N ALA A 27 -11.91 15.56 3.92
CA ALA A 27 -11.87 14.32 4.69
C ALA A 27 -11.00 13.26 4.00
N ILE A 28 -11.26 13.00 2.71
CA ILE A 28 -10.50 12.03 1.90
C ILE A 28 -9.01 12.42 1.84
N ALA A 29 -8.72 13.69 1.56
CA ALA A 29 -7.34 14.17 1.48
C ALA A 29 -6.58 13.97 2.80
N LEU A 30 -7.20 14.30 3.94
CA LEU A 30 -6.60 14.09 5.26
C LEU A 30 -6.40 12.59 5.55
N GLN A 31 -7.34 11.73 5.17
CA GLN A 31 -7.17 10.28 5.31
C GLN A 31 -6.00 9.76 4.48
N ILE A 32 -5.87 10.19 3.22
CA ILE A 32 -4.73 9.81 2.37
C ILE A 32 -3.41 10.30 2.98
N VAL A 33 -3.35 11.55 3.43
CA VAL A 33 -2.14 12.09 4.09
C VAL A 33 -1.78 11.26 5.33
N ALA A 34 -2.75 10.91 6.16
CA ALA A 34 -2.50 10.08 7.34
C ALA A 34 -2.06 8.66 6.99
N PHE A 35 -2.85 7.92 6.22
CA PHE A 35 -2.68 6.47 6.02
C PHE A 35 -1.68 6.11 4.92
N ALA A 36 -1.54 6.93 3.87
CA ALA A 36 -0.57 6.67 2.81
C ALA A 36 0.82 7.21 3.13
N PHE A 37 0.94 8.26 3.97
CA PHE A 37 2.22 8.93 4.23
C PHE A 37 2.62 8.93 5.70
N LEU A 38 1.85 9.58 6.59
CA LEU A 38 2.30 9.85 7.96
C LEU A 38 2.42 8.60 8.83
N ILE A 39 1.42 7.72 8.81
CA ILE A 39 1.42 6.46 9.57
C ILE A 39 2.58 5.55 9.11
N PRO A 40 2.75 5.25 7.79
CA PRO A 40 3.89 4.45 7.34
C PRO A 40 5.24 5.10 7.67
N SER A 41 5.35 6.42 7.53
CA SER A 41 6.58 7.14 7.87
C SER A 41 6.89 7.09 9.36
N GLY A 42 5.90 7.32 10.24
CA GLY A 42 6.07 7.23 11.68
C GLY A 42 6.49 5.82 12.11
N PHE A 43 5.90 4.80 11.49
CA PHE A 43 6.27 3.42 11.72
C PHE A 43 7.69 3.08 11.23
N ALA A 44 8.04 3.49 10.02
CA ALA A 44 9.40 3.36 9.50
C ALA A 44 10.43 4.02 10.44
N LEU A 45 10.13 5.23 10.91
CA LEU A 45 10.95 5.95 11.88
C LEU A 45 11.07 5.20 13.21
N ARG A 46 10.02 4.50 13.65
CA ARG A 46 10.05 3.66 14.85
C ARG A 46 10.96 2.44 14.67
N ILE A 47 10.95 1.79 13.50
CA ILE A 47 11.85 0.66 13.21
C ILE A 47 13.31 1.11 13.29
N VAL A 48 13.65 2.28 12.73
CA VAL A 48 15.00 2.86 12.86
C VAL A 48 15.27 3.52 14.22
N GLN A 49 14.36 3.39 15.19
CA GLN A 49 14.47 3.95 16.54
C GLN A 49 14.69 5.48 16.57
N SER A 50 14.15 6.20 15.59
CA SER A 50 14.26 7.66 15.52
C SER A 50 13.43 8.34 16.61
N LYS A 51 14.01 9.36 17.26
CA LYS A 51 13.31 10.23 18.22
C LYS A 51 12.08 10.94 17.64
N TRP A 52 12.02 11.10 16.32
CA TRP A 52 10.90 11.74 15.63
C TRP A 52 9.70 10.83 15.41
N ALA A 53 9.86 9.51 15.62
CA ALA A 53 8.80 8.53 15.40
C ALA A 53 7.52 8.90 16.16
N THR A 54 7.64 9.20 17.45
CA THR A 54 6.48 9.55 18.30
C THR A 54 5.79 10.83 17.84
N SER A 55 6.54 11.85 17.41
CA SER A 55 5.97 13.10 16.91
C SER A 55 5.22 12.91 15.59
N VAL A 56 5.80 12.17 14.65
CA VAL A 56 5.18 11.88 13.36
C VAL A 56 3.94 11.01 13.55
N GLU A 57 4.00 9.97 14.38
CA GLU A 57 2.83 9.16 14.72
C GLU A 57 1.73 9.99 15.39
N GLY A 58 2.09 10.91 16.30
CA GLY A 58 1.12 11.81 16.94
C GLY A 58 0.42 12.74 15.94
N LEU A 59 1.18 13.33 15.02
CA LEU A 59 0.63 14.13 13.92
C LEU A 59 -0.28 13.28 13.03
N ALA A 60 0.14 12.05 12.70
CA ALA A 60 -0.63 11.12 11.89
C ALA A 60 -2.00 10.81 12.51
N VAL A 61 -2.04 10.54 13.82
CA VAL A 61 -3.27 10.27 14.56
C VAL A 61 -4.17 11.50 14.58
N LEU A 62 -3.62 12.70 14.81
CA LEU A 62 -4.39 13.94 14.79
C LEU A 62 -5.04 14.17 13.42
N VAL A 63 -4.25 14.08 12.35
CA VAL A 63 -4.72 14.25 10.96
C VAL A 63 -5.79 13.21 10.62
N ALA A 64 -5.58 11.94 11.02
CA ALA A 64 -6.54 10.86 10.81
C ALA A 64 -7.86 11.12 11.54
N LEU A 65 -7.82 11.54 12.81
CA LEU A 65 -9.02 11.83 13.60
C LEU A 65 -9.80 13.01 13.03
N VAL A 66 -9.12 14.09 12.63
CA VAL A 66 -9.78 15.22 11.97
C VAL A 66 -10.45 14.77 10.68
N GLY A 67 -9.73 14.04 9.81
CA GLY A 67 -10.30 13.56 8.56
C GLY A 67 -11.47 12.58 8.74
N LEU A 68 -11.47 11.76 9.80
CA LEU A 68 -12.55 10.81 10.08
C LEU A 68 -13.85 11.50 10.46
N TRP A 69 -13.78 12.64 11.13
CA TRP A 69 -14.94 13.26 11.77
C TRP A 69 -15.35 14.59 11.15
N ILE A 70 -14.53 15.24 10.32
CA ILE A 70 -14.85 16.54 9.69
C ILE A 70 -16.11 16.49 8.82
N HIS A 71 -16.38 15.36 8.16
CA HIS A 71 -17.61 15.16 7.37
C HIS A 71 -18.70 14.40 8.15
N GLY A 72 -18.36 13.73 9.25
CA GLY A 72 -19.26 12.85 10.00
C GLY A 72 -19.49 11.48 9.34
N GLY A 73 -19.38 11.39 8.02
CA GLY A 73 -19.44 10.12 7.28
C GLY A 73 -20.86 9.65 6.96
N SER A 74 -20.98 8.39 6.50
CA SER A 74 -22.27 7.79 6.18
C SER A 74 -22.97 7.20 7.41
N ALA A 75 -24.31 7.16 7.36
CA ALA A 75 -25.12 6.45 8.35
C ALA A 75 -25.10 4.92 8.16
N ASN A 76 -24.61 4.45 7.00
CA ASN A 76 -24.51 3.03 6.70
C ASN A 76 -23.57 2.31 7.67
N HIS A 77 -24.01 1.18 8.20
CA HIS A 77 -23.23 0.39 9.15
C HIS A 77 -21.90 -0.09 8.57
N THR A 78 -21.85 -0.35 7.26
CA THR A 78 -20.65 -0.72 6.50
C THR A 78 -19.56 0.36 6.51
N TYR A 79 -19.93 1.63 6.75
CA TYR A 79 -19.00 2.73 6.90
C TYR A 79 -18.77 3.08 8.38
N ARG A 80 -19.86 3.22 9.13
CA ARG A 80 -19.86 3.72 10.52
C ARG A 80 -19.16 2.79 11.51
N ILE A 81 -19.32 1.46 11.38
CA ILE A 81 -18.65 0.50 12.26
C ILE A 81 -17.12 0.58 12.08
N PRO A 82 -16.56 0.52 10.86
CA PRO A 82 -15.13 0.76 10.64
C PRO A 82 -14.65 2.12 11.13
N GLN A 83 -15.41 3.20 10.92
CA GLN A 83 -15.05 4.55 11.38
C GLN A 83 -14.86 4.62 12.90
N ILE A 84 -15.80 4.06 13.66
CA ILE A 84 -15.73 3.98 15.12
C ILE A 84 -14.58 3.07 15.55
N SER A 85 -14.46 1.90 14.92
CA SER A 85 -13.41 0.91 15.22
C SER A 85 -12.01 1.50 14.99
N LEU A 86 -11.84 2.28 13.92
CA LEU A 86 -10.59 2.96 13.58
C LEU A 86 -10.28 4.08 14.58
N THR A 87 -11.30 4.82 15.02
CA THR A 87 -11.16 5.83 16.07
C THR A 87 -10.67 5.20 17.38
N ILE A 88 -11.29 4.10 17.81
CA ILE A 88 -10.88 3.36 19.01
C ILE A 88 -9.43 2.86 18.85
N LEU A 89 -9.10 2.26 17.70
CA LEU A 89 -7.78 1.72 17.46
C LEU A 89 -6.69 2.80 17.45
N LEU A 90 -6.96 3.97 16.83
CA LEU A 90 -6.07 5.14 16.87
C LEU A 90 -5.82 5.61 18.31
N LEU A 91 -6.88 5.74 19.10
CA LEU A 91 -6.82 6.24 20.49
C LEU A 91 -6.18 5.23 21.45
N MET A 92 -6.30 3.93 21.22
CA MET A 92 -5.69 2.89 22.06
C MET A 92 -4.23 2.61 21.69
N ARG A 93 -3.92 2.59 20.38
CA ARG A 93 -2.57 2.28 19.87
C ARG A 93 -1.57 3.39 20.20
N GLN A 94 -1.96 4.66 20.09
CA GLN A 94 -1.06 5.79 20.30
C GLN A 94 -0.46 5.86 21.71
N PRO A 95 -1.24 5.77 22.82
CA PRO A 95 -0.68 5.78 24.17
C PRO A 95 0.19 4.55 24.43
N LEU A 96 -0.16 3.37 23.89
CA LEU A 96 0.71 2.19 23.94
C LEU A 96 2.07 2.46 23.26
N GLY A 97 2.05 3.13 22.10
CA GLY A 97 3.27 3.55 21.41
C GLY A 97 4.14 4.47 22.27
N VAL A 98 3.55 5.52 22.84
CA VAL A 98 4.26 6.46 23.73
C VAL A 98 4.82 5.75 24.97
N TYR A 99 4.03 4.84 25.56
CA TYR A 99 4.43 4.07 26.73
C TYR A 99 5.67 3.23 26.46
N ILE A 100 5.66 2.45 25.37
CA ILE A 100 6.79 1.60 24.96
C ILE A 100 8.04 2.46 24.76
N HIS A 101 7.91 3.60 24.07
CA HIS A 101 9.05 4.49 23.80
C HIS A 101 9.66 5.06 25.08
N ARG A 102 8.84 5.47 26.06
CA ARG A 102 9.33 6.04 27.33
C ARG A 102 9.88 5.00 28.31
N LYS A 103 9.39 3.77 28.26
CA LYS A 103 9.65 2.72 29.27
C LYS A 103 10.46 1.54 28.75
N GLN A 104 11.10 1.67 27.59
CA GLN A 104 11.87 0.61 26.93
C GLN A 104 12.96 -0.03 27.82
N ASN A 105 13.50 0.71 28.80
CA ASN A 105 14.58 0.24 29.68
C ASN A 105 14.13 -0.24 31.07
N ILE A 106 12.82 -0.29 31.36
CA ILE A 106 12.31 -0.53 32.72
C ILE A 106 11.71 -1.94 32.87
N HIS A 107 11.35 -2.59 31.77
CA HIS A 107 10.62 -3.86 31.80
C HIS A 107 11.53 -5.08 31.61
N SER A 108 11.13 -6.22 32.16
CA SER A 108 11.67 -7.53 31.79
C SER A 108 11.56 -7.73 30.27
N GLY A 109 12.54 -8.37 29.65
CA GLY A 109 12.61 -8.60 28.20
C GLY A 109 11.34 -9.23 27.62
N TYR A 110 10.70 -10.13 28.37
CA TYR A 110 9.43 -10.76 27.98
C TYR A 110 8.27 -9.76 27.80
N VAL A 111 8.15 -8.79 28.72
CA VAL A 111 7.09 -7.78 28.67
C VAL A 111 7.34 -6.80 27.52
N ALA A 112 8.60 -6.42 27.30
CA ALA A 112 8.97 -5.56 26.17
C ALA A 112 8.66 -6.23 24.82
N GLU A 113 8.94 -7.54 24.68
CA GLU A 113 8.61 -8.32 23.48
C GLU A 113 7.10 -8.41 23.24
N TYR A 114 6.32 -8.76 24.27
CA TYR A 114 4.86 -8.84 24.17
C TYR A 114 4.23 -7.50 23.75
N LEU A 115 4.62 -6.41 24.40
CA LEU A 115 4.13 -5.06 24.07
C LEU A 115 4.51 -4.66 22.63
N GLY A 116 5.72 -5.02 22.19
CA GLY A 116 6.18 -4.81 20.82
C GLY A 116 5.33 -5.55 19.79
N HIS A 117 5.00 -6.83 20.05
CA HIS A 117 4.11 -7.62 19.19
C HIS A 117 2.69 -7.04 19.17
N THR A 118 2.10 -6.72 20.33
CA THR A 118 0.75 -6.12 20.39
C THR A 118 0.70 -4.80 19.62
N TYR A 119 1.70 -3.93 19.78
CA TYR A 119 1.77 -2.67 19.04
C TYR A 119 1.90 -2.88 17.52
N SER A 120 2.70 -3.87 17.10
CA SER A 120 2.88 -4.20 15.68
C SER A 120 1.59 -4.74 15.07
N ILE A 121 0.89 -5.65 15.77
CA ILE A 121 -0.43 -6.17 15.37
C ILE A 121 -1.45 -5.03 15.29
N ALA A 122 -1.50 -4.15 16.30
CA ALA A 122 -2.40 -3.00 16.30
C ALA A 122 -2.11 -2.04 15.14
N THR A 123 -0.84 -1.86 14.77
CA THR A 123 -0.45 -1.03 13.62
C THR A 123 -0.85 -1.68 12.30
N LEU A 124 -0.69 -3.01 12.16
CA LEU A 124 -1.16 -3.75 11.00
C LEU A 124 -2.68 -3.66 10.85
N GLY A 125 -3.42 -3.86 11.95
CA GLY A 125 -4.88 -3.70 11.97
C GLY A 125 -5.32 -2.29 11.61
N LEU A 126 -4.55 -1.27 12.02
CA LEU A 126 -4.81 0.12 11.71
C LEU A 126 -4.64 0.41 10.22
N PHE A 127 -3.58 -0.11 9.60
CA PHE A 127 -3.42 -0.05 8.15
C PHE A 127 -4.57 -0.71 7.42
N THR A 128 -4.88 -1.98 7.76
CA THR A 128 -5.94 -2.74 7.08
C THR A 128 -7.29 -2.04 7.18
N LEU A 129 -7.68 -1.64 8.40
CA LEU A 129 -8.97 -1.01 8.64
C LEU A 129 -9.05 0.40 8.06
N GLY A 130 -7.98 1.18 8.14
CA GLY A 130 -7.91 2.53 7.58
C GLY A 130 -8.07 2.54 6.06
N TRP A 131 -7.35 1.65 5.37
CA TRP A 131 -7.50 1.53 3.93
C TRP A 131 -8.84 0.93 3.51
N TYR A 132 -9.39 -0.03 4.26
CA TYR A 132 -10.76 -0.49 4.05
C TYR A 132 -11.73 0.70 4.13
N HIS A 133 -11.59 1.54 5.15
CA HIS A 133 -12.45 2.71 5.36
C HIS A 133 -12.32 3.74 4.24
N ILE A 134 -11.09 4.07 3.79
CA ILE A 134 -10.85 4.95 2.63
C ILE A 134 -11.50 4.38 1.37
N THR A 135 -11.34 3.07 1.14
CA THR A 135 -11.92 2.38 -0.02
C THR A 135 -13.44 2.41 0.05
N ALA A 136 -14.04 1.99 1.16
CA ALA A 136 -15.48 1.99 1.37
C ALA A 136 -16.08 3.40 1.21
N GLY A 137 -15.44 4.43 1.77
CA GLY A 137 -15.88 5.82 1.60
C GLY A 137 -15.78 6.32 0.16
N SER A 138 -14.69 5.96 -0.54
CA SER A 138 -14.52 6.31 -1.96
C SER A 138 -15.59 5.64 -2.81
N LEU A 139 -15.83 4.34 -2.59
CA LEU A 139 -16.86 3.55 -3.27
C LEU A 139 -18.28 4.11 -3.04
N GLU A 140 -18.60 4.50 -1.81
CA GLU A 140 -19.88 5.13 -1.49
C GLU A 140 -20.03 6.50 -2.16
N SER A 141 -18.95 7.27 -2.27
CA SER A 141 -18.98 8.60 -2.91
C SER A 141 -19.22 8.57 -4.42
N VAL A 142 -18.90 7.45 -5.09
CA VAL A 142 -19.05 7.29 -6.56
C VAL A 142 -20.26 6.45 -6.98
N GLY A 143 -20.99 5.85 -6.05
CA GLY A 143 -22.22 5.09 -6.35
C GLY A 143 -21.98 3.76 -7.08
N ILE A 144 -21.50 2.75 -6.35
CA ILE A 144 -21.13 1.39 -6.82
C ILE A 144 -22.09 0.74 -7.84
N ARG A 145 -23.38 1.08 -7.81
CA ARG A 145 -24.42 0.43 -8.63
C ARG A 145 -24.37 0.79 -10.12
N GLU A 146 -23.88 1.97 -10.48
CA GLU A 146 -23.91 2.45 -11.88
C GLU A 146 -22.68 2.01 -12.68
N HIS A 147 -21.57 1.70 -12.00
CA HIS A 147 -20.29 1.35 -12.62
C HIS A 147 -19.62 0.13 -11.95
N TYR A 148 -20.41 -0.92 -11.67
CA TYR A 148 -20.00 -2.05 -10.83
C TYR A 148 -18.64 -2.66 -11.20
N TYR A 149 -18.45 -3.07 -12.46
CA TYR A 149 -17.22 -3.76 -12.89
C TYR A 149 -15.99 -2.85 -12.89
N ASN A 150 -16.14 -1.60 -13.32
CA ASN A 150 -15.06 -0.60 -13.27
C ASN A 150 -14.66 -0.30 -11.82
N THR A 151 -15.66 -0.14 -10.96
CA THR A 151 -15.47 0.10 -9.53
C THR A 151 -14.80 -1.09 -8.83
N LEU A 152 -15.20 -2.31 -9.20
CA LEU A 152 -14.64 -3.55 -8.67
C LEU A 152 -13.18 -3.75 -9.09
N SER A 153 -12.82 -3.49 -10.35
CA SER A 153 -11.44 -3.62 -10.83
C SER A 153 -10.50 -2.65 -10.11
N HIS A 154 -10.93 -1.40 -9.89
CA HIS A 154 -10.16 -0.40 -9.14
C HIS A 154 -10.03 -0.77 -7.65
N ALA A 155 -11.09 -1.27 -7.03
CA ALA A 155 -11.06 -1.72 -5.64
C ALA A 155 -10.13 -2.93 -5.44
N LEU A 156 -10.16 -3.90 -6.37
CA LEU A 156 -9.30 -5.08 -6.31
C LEU A 156 -7.82 -4.72 -6.49
N LEU A 157 -7.51 -3.86 -7.46
CA LEU A 157 -6.15 -3.36 -7.66
C LEU A 157 -5.63 -2.65 -6.40
N LEU A 158 -6.46 -1.83 -5.76
CA LEU A 158 -6.10 -1.12 -4.53
C LEU A 158 -5.84 -2.10 -3.38
N VAL A 159 -6.71 -3.09 -3.16
CA VAL A 159 -6.55 -4.13 -2.12
C VAL A 159 -5.26 -4.93 -2.33
N LEU A 160 -4.91 -5.23 -3.58
CA LEU A 160 -3.68 -5.96 -3.91
C LEU A 160 -2.43 -5.13 -3.61
N ILE A 161 -2.38 -3.86 -4.01
CA ILE A 161 -1.28 -2.94 -3.66
C ILE A 161 -1.17 -2.79 -2.14
N MET A 162 -2.30 -2.69 -1.44
CA MET A 162 -2.31 -2.63 0.02
C MET A 162 -1.74 -3.89 0.66
N SER A 163 -2.07 -5.07 0.12
CA SER A 163 -1.55 -6.34 0.62
C SER A 163 -0.03 -6.44 0.49
N GLU A 164 0.57 -5.83 -0.54
CA GLU A 164 2.02 -5.70 -0.67
C GLU A 164 2.60 -4.86 0.46
N GLY A 165 2.03 -3.67 0.69
CA GLY A 165 2.46 -2.77 1.75
C GLY A 165 2.37 -3.43 3.12
N LEU A 166 1.26 -4.12 3.42
CA LEU A 166 1.06 -4.89 4.65
C LEU A 166 2.08 -6.03 4.80
N LEU A 167 2.38 -6.73 3.72
CA LEU A 167 3.35 -7.83 3.71
C LEU A 167 4.76 -7.32 4.00
N LEU A 168 5.20 -6.26 3.32
CA LEU A 168 6.49 -5.61 3.56
C LEU A 168 6.61 -5.07 4.98
N LEU A 169 5.54 -4.47 5.51
CA LEU A 169 5.48 -3.98 6.89
C LEU A 169 5.57 -5.10 7.93
N SER A 170 4.88 -6.21 7.65
CA SER A 170 4.90 -7.42 8.49
C SER A 170 6.28 -8.07 8.52
N PHE A 171 7.00 -8.06 7.40
CA PHE A 171 8.40 -8.48 7.35
C PHE A 171 9.32 -7.55 8.13
N ALA A 172 9.16 -6.23 7.96
CA ALA A 172 10.00 -5.24 8.63
C ALA A 172 9.86 -5.28 10.16
N THR A 173 8.70 -5.69 10.67
CA THR A 173 8.46 -5.91 12.11
C THR A 173 8.80 -7.30 12.62
N GLY A 174 9.09 -8.24 11.72
CA GLY A 174 9.33 -9.63 12.09
C GLY A 174 8.09 -10.38 12.58
N LEU A 175 6.88 -9.89 12.28
CA LEU A 175 5.61 -10.57 12.60
C LEU A 175 5.37 -11.80 11.72
N TRP A 176 5.86 -11.78 10.47
CA TRP A 176 5.73 -12.93 9.57
C TRP A 176 6.83 -13.97 9.85
N PRO A 177 6.50 -15.28 9.85
CA PRO A 177 7.44 -16.32 10.25
C PRO A 177 8.79 -16.25 9.51
N ARG A 178 9.84 -16.05 10.32
CA ARG A 178 11.27 -15.92 9.97
C ARG A 178 11.92 -17.20 9.40
N GLN A 179 11.13 -18.07 8.76
CA GLN A 179 11.56 -19.43 8.41
C GLN A 179 11.67 -19.68 6.90
N SER A 180 11.21 -18.74 6.07
CA SER A 180 11.31 -18.89 4.63
C SER A 180 12.64 -18.31 4.13
N SER A 181 13.44 -19.13 3.47
CA SER A 181 14.62 -18.76 2.67
C SER A 181 14.25 -17.99 1.39
N ARG A 182 13.11 -17.31 1.41
CA ARG A 182 12.49 -16.62 0.29
C ARG A 182 12.84 -15.14 0.34
N THR A 183 13.20 -14.59 -0.81
CA THR A 183 13.56 -13.19 -0.98
C THR A 183 12.29 -12.35 -1.06
N PRO A 184 12.34 -11.05 -0.73
CA PRO A 184 11.13 -10.25 -0.77
C PRO A 184 10.63 -10.05 -2.23
N ASP A 185 11.52 -10.04 -3.23
CA ASP A 185 11.15 -10.08 -4.66
C ASP A 185 10.41 -11.36 -5.08
N TYR A 186 10.64 -12.48 -4.42
CA TYR A 186 9.83 -13.69 -4.63
C TYR A 186 8.37 -13.46 -4.21
N TYR A 187 8.15 -12.76 -3.10
CA TYR A 187 6.81 -12.42 -2.64
C TYR A 187 6.14 -11.37 -3.52
N ASP A 188 6.89 -10.36 -3.98
CA ASP A 188 6.40 -9.39 -4.97
C ASP A 188 5.89 -10.14 -6.23
N SER A 189 6.64 -11.16 -6.67
CA SER A 189 6.28 -11.98 -7.82
C SER A 189 5.04 -12.84 -7.60
N LEU A 190 4.89 -13.41 -6.39
CA LEU A 190 3.69 -14.17 -6.03
C LEU A 190 2.46 -13.25 -6.00
N LEU A 191 2.62 -12.02 -5.50
CA LEU A 191 1.53 -11.05 -5.49
C LEU A 191 1.14 -10.63 -6.91
N LEU A 192 2.10 -10.36 -7.79
CA LEU A 192 1.85 -10.05 -9.20
C LEU A 192 1.13 -11.20 -9.91
N LEU A 193 1.50 -12.45 -9.60
CA LEU A 193 0.83 -13.64 -10.11
C LEU A 193 -0.64 -13.67 -9.65
N MET A 194 -0.89 -13.53 -8.34
CA MET A 194 -2.24 -13.52 -7.78
C MET A 194 -3.08 -12.38 -8.34
N CYS A 195 -2.50 -11.18 -8.48
CA CYS A 195 -3.14 -10.03 -9.10
C CYS A 195 -3.57 -10.33 -10.54
N SER A 196 -2.68 -10.94 -11.32
CA SER A 196 -2.97 -11.28 -12.72
C SER A 196 -4.08 -12.31 -12.82
N LEU A 197 -4.07 -13.34 -11.97
CA LEU A 197 -5.12 -14.37 -11.95
C LEU A 197 -6.50 -13.77 -11.60
N VAL A 198 -6.56 -12.89 -10.59
CA VAL A 198 -7.78 -12.17 -10.23
C VAL A 198 -8.24 -11.29 -11.39
N MET A 199 -7.32 -10.57 -12.05
CA MET A 199 -7.66 -9.71 -13.18
C MET A 199 -8.17 -10.51 -14.38
N VAL A 200 -7.60 -11.69 -14.67
CA VAL A 200 -8.16 -12.60 -15.69
C VAL A 200 -9.61 -12.96 -15.36
N VAL A 201 -9.90 -13.32 -14.10
CA VAL A 201 -11.28 -13.63 -13.69
C VAL A 201 -12.19 -12.40 -13.86
N VAL A 202 -11.75 -11.21 -13.47
CA VAL A 202 -12.53 -9.97 -13.64
C VAL A 202 -12.81 -9.69 -15.12
N LEU A 203 -11.81 -9.85 -16.00
CA LEU A 203 -11.97 -9.66 -17.44
C LEU A 203 -12.93 -10.68 -18.07
N LEU A 204 -12.91 -11.93 -17.59
CA LEU A 204 -13.81 -12.99 -18.05
C LEU A 204 -15.23 -12.87 -17.50
N VAL A 205 -15.40 -12.54 -16.21
CA VAL A 205 -16.71 -12.41 -15.56
C VAL A 205 -17.41 -11.12 -15.95
N GLY A 206 -16.65 -10.06 -16.26
CA GLY A 206 -17.17 -8.82 -16.83
C GLY A 206 -17.57 -8.95 -18.30
N TYR A 207 -17.44 -10.14 -18.92
CA TYR A 207 -17.94 -10.43 -20.26
C TYR A 207 -19.33 -11.07 -20.14
N HIS A 208 -20.37 -10.35 -20.57
CA HIS A 208 -21.68 -10.93 -20.80
C HIS A 208 -21.76 -11.43 -22.25
N ALA A 209 -22.38 -12.59 -22.47
CA ALA A 209 -22.57 -13.17 -23.80
C ALA A 209 -23.47 -12.31 -24.72
N ASP A 210 -24.11 -11.30 -24.14
CA ASP A 210 -25.08 -10.41 -24.77
C ASP A 210 -24.43 -9.10 -25.28
N GLU A 211 -23.14 -8.89 -25.01
CA GLU A 211 -22.40 -7.69 -25.40
C GLU A 211 -21.62 -7.87 -26.71
N ASP A 212 -21.72 -6.88 -27.61
CA ASP A 212 -21.10 -6.89 -28.94
C ASP A 212 -19.57 -7.08 -28.88
N TRP A 213 -19.00 -7.65 -29.95
CA TRP A 213 -17.54 -7.82 -30.13
C TRP A 213 -16.71 -6.54 -29.89
N TYR A 214 -17.35 -5.37 -30.04
CA TYR A 214 -16.79 -4.06 -29.73
C TYR A 214 -16.37 -3.91 -28.26
N PHE A 215 -17.06 -4.59 -27.33
CA PHE A 215 -16.75 -4.60 -25.90
C PHE A 215 -15.40 -5.26 -25.58
N VAL A 216 -15.01 -6.29 -26.34
CA VAL A 216 -13.70 -6.94 -26.21
C VAL A 216 -12.58 -6.05 -26.76
N LEU A 217 -12.83 -5.35 -27.87
CA LEU A 217 -11.86 -4.43 -28.48
C LEU A 217 -11.49 -3.27 -27.54
N ILE A 218 -12.45 -2.72 -26.79
CA ILE A 218 -12.22 -1.66 -25.80
C ILE A 218 -11.32 -2.14 -24.63
N ARG A 219 -11.27 -3.44 -24.35
CA ARG A 219 -10.50 -4.01 -23.23
C ARG A 219 -9.22 -4.73 -23.63
N ILE A 220 -8.81 -4.66 -24.90
CA ILE A 220 -7.61 -5.33 -25.37
C ILE A 220 -6.34 -4.84 -24.65
N GLU A 221 -6.30 -3.56 -24.27
CA GLU A 221 -5.22 -2.99 -23.45
C GLU A 221 -5.11 -3.69 -22.09
N HIS A 222 -6.22 -3.80 -21.37
CA HIS A 222 -6.26 -4.43 -20.04
C HIS A 222 -5.90 -5.93 -20.11
N LEU A 223 -6.35 -6.61 -21.18
CA LEU A 223 -5.97 -8.00 -21.43
C LEU A 223 -4.47 -8.13 -21.69
N ALA A 224 -3.90 -7.27 -22.53
CA ALA A 224 -2.46 -7.26 -22.81
C ALA A 224 -1.63 -7.01 -21.54
N TYR A 225 -2.05 -6.05 -20.71
CA TYR A 225 -1.39 -5.76 -19.43
C TYR A 225 -1.45 -6.97 -18.49
N THR A 226 -2.61 -7.62 -18.41
CA THR A 226 -2.82 -8.80 -17.56
C THR A 226 -1.92 -9.96 -17.97
N ILE A 227 -1.82 -10.24 -19.28
CA ILE A 227 -0.95 -11.31 -19.80
C ILE A 227 0.52 -10.97 -19.54
N MET A 228 0.93 -9.72 -19.76
CA MET A 228 2.30 -9.26 -19.49
C MET A 228 2.69 -9.48 -18.02
N VAL A 229 1.84 -9.05 -17.08
CA VAL A 229 2.10 -9.21 -15.64
C VAL A 229 2.10 -10.69 -15.26
N LEU A 230 1.19 -11.50 -15.80
CA LEU A 230 1.13 -12.94 -15.57
C LEU A 230 2.43 -13.65 -16.00
N CYS A 231 2.84 -13.43 -17.25
CA CYS A 231 4.06 -14.02 -17.80
C CYS A 231 5.32 -13.54 -17.06
N GLY A 232 5.38 -12.25 -16.74
CA GLY A 232 6.48 -11.66 -15.96
C GLY A 232 6.58 -12.25 -14.55
N ALA A 233 5.45 -12.44 -13.86
CA ALA A 233 5.40 -13.03 -12.52
C ALA A 233 5.84 -14.50 -12.52
N ILE A 234 5.36 -15.30 -13.47
CA ILE A 234 5.77 -16.71 -13.62
C ILE A 234 7.27 -16.80 -13.90
N THR A 235 7.77 -15.97 -14.83
CA THR A 235 9.19 -15.94 -15.20
C THR A 235 10.05 -15.56 -13.99
N SER A 236 9.63 -14.57 -13.22
CA SER A 236 10.31 -14.16 -11.99
C SER A 236 10.38 -15.31 -10.97
N ILE A 237 9.27 -16.00 -10.72
CA ILE A 237 9.23 -17.14 -9.79
C ILE A 237 10.18 -18.24 -10.25
N MET A 238 10.19 -18.55 -11.56
CA MET A 238 11.10 -19.55 -12.14
C MET A 238 12.57 -19.16 -11.99
N VAL A 239 12.92 -17.88 -12.19
CA VAL A 239 14.29 -17.38 -12.02
C VAL A 239 14.71 -17.42 -10.56
N SER A 240 13.84 -16.98 -9.64
CA SER A 240 14.13 -17.02 -8.20
C SER A 240 14.28 -18.44 -7.66
N THR A 241 13.68 -19.45 -8.28
CA THR A 241 13.66 -20.84 -7.74
C THR A 241 14.78 -21.74 -8.26
N ARG A 242 15.71 -21.23 -9.08
CA ARG A 242 16.68 -22.08 -9.78
C ARG A 242 17.84 -22.56 -8.86
N LYS A 243 17.73 -23.83 -8.44
CA LYS A 243 18.69 -24.70 -7.73
C LYS A 243 19.04 -24.33 -6.28
N GLY A 244 18.42 -25.08 -5.35
CA GLY A 244 18.64 -25.03 -3.90
C GLY A 244 17.37 -24.63 -3.16
N HIS A 245 17.30 -24.89 -1.85
CA HIS A 245 16.17 -24.46 -1.02
C HIS A 245 16.13 -22.93 -0.78
N GLN A 246 16.99 -22.12 -1.41
CA GLN A 246 17.06 -20.67 -1.21
C GLN A 246 16.72 -19.95 -2.51
N THR A 247 15.91 -18.89 -2.45
CA THR A 247 15.63 -18.09 -3.65
C THR A 247 16.71 -17.06 -3.90
N GLN A 248 17.03 -16.84 -5.18
CA GLN A 248 17.91 -15.76 -5.59
C GLN A 248 17.12 -14.45 -5.76
N ARG A 249 17.77 -13.33 -5.40
CA ARG A 249 17.25 -11.98 -5.67
C ARG A 249 17.09 -11.80 -7.17
N ASN A 250 15.98 -11.22 -7.61
CA ASN A 250 15.80 -10.91 -9.02
C ASN A 250 15.06 -9.57 -9.22
N ILE A 251 15.37 -8.87 -10.33
CA ILE A 251 14.82 -7.55 -10.67
C ILE A 251 13.52 -7.62 -11.49
N ILE A 252 13.10 -8.81 -11.93
CA ILE A 252 11.98 -9.00 -12.85
C ILE A 252 10.66 -8.41 -12.30
N PRO A 253 10.25 -8.62 -11.02
CA PRO A 253 8.97 -8.09 -10.55
C PRO A 253 9.01 -6.57 -10.51
N ALA A 254 10.14 -5.97 -10.15
CA ALA A 254 10.31 -4.52 -10.19
C ALA A 254 10.25 -3.98 -11.63
N LEU A 255 10.82 -4.68 -12.61
CA LEU A 255 10.74 -4.30 -14.02
C LEU A 255 9.31 -4.40 -14.55
N VAL A 256 8.59 -5.48 -14.24
CA VAL A 256 7.16 -5.63 -14.58
C VAL A 256 6.35 -4.48 -13.99
N PHE A 257 6.61 -4.12 -12.73
CA PHE A 257 5.95 -3.01 -12.05
C PHE A 257 6.28 -1.65 -12.66
N ALA A 258 7.52 -1.43 -13.11
CA ALA A 258 7.93 -0.22 -13.82
C ALA A 258 7.21 -0.09 -15.17
N VAL A 259 7.16 -1.16 -15.96
CA VAL A 259 6.46 -1.17 -17.25
C VAL A 259 4.96 -0.94 -17.03
N LEU A 260 4.35 -1.61 -16.04
CA LEU A 260 2.95 -1.37 -15.69
C LEU A 260 2.73 0.09 -15.26
N GLY A 261 3.65 0.68 -14.50
CA GLY A 261 3.61 2.09 -14.14
C GLY A 261 3.63 3.02 -15.37
N LEU A 262 4.51 2.76 -16.35
CA LEU A 262 4.53 3.51 -17.61
C LEU A 262 3.20 3.38 -18.36
N LEU A 263 2.62 2.18 -18.43
CA LEU A 263 1.32 1.97 -19.06
C LEU A 263 0.21 2.76 -18.37
N PHE A 264 0.21 2.81 -17.03
CA PHE A 264 -0.70 3.65 -16.24
C PHE A 264 -0.52 5.15 -16.52
N THR A 265 0.72 5.62 -16.77
CA THR A 265 0.95 7.02 -17.14
C THR A 265 0.34 7.40 -18.50
N SER A 266 0.31 6.47 -19.44
CA SER A 266 -0.27 6.66 -20.77
C SER A 266 -1.73 6.25 -20.90
N HIS A 267 -2.31 5.63 -19.86
CA HIS A 267 -3.64 5.04 -19.93
C HIS A 267 -4.70 6.11 -20.14
N GLN A 268 -5.47 5.99 -21.23
CA GLN A 268 -6.53 6.94 -21.55
C GLN A 268 -7.77 6.63 -20.72
N GLN A 269 -8.37 7.68 -20.17
CA GLN A 269 -9.60 7.63 -19.37
C GLN A 269 -10.45 8.83 -19.77
N GLU A 270 -11.77 8.63 -19.88
CA GLU A 270 -12.71 9.67 -20.32
C GLU A 270 -12.78 10.82 -19.31
N ALA A 271 -12.81 10.48 -18.02
CA ALA A 271 -12.82 11.47 -16.95
C ALA A 271 -11.40 12.01 -16.68
N THR A 272 -11.22 13.32 -16.80
CA THR A 272 -9.93 13.99 -16.58
C THR A 272 -9.34 13.70 -15.20
N LEU A 273 -10.18 13.69 -14.15
CA LEU A 273 -9.74 13.37 -12.80
C LEU A 273 -9.18 11.94 -12.70
N VAL A 274 -9.90 10.96 -13.25
CA VAL A 274 -9.50 9.55 -13.25
C VAL A 274 -8.21 9.37 -14.03
N LYS A 275 -8.06 10.04 -15.18
CA LYS A 275 -6.81 10.07 -15.94
C LYS A 275 -5.63 10.58 -15.11
N LYS A 276 -5.81 11.69 -14.39
CA LYS A 276 -4.76 12.27 -13.53
C LYS A 276 -4.40 11.37 -12.34
N VAL A 277 -5.36 10.65 -11.78
CA VAL A 277 -5.12 9.65 -10.74
C VAL A 277 -4.27 8.49 -11.29
N HIS A 278 -4.64 7.92 -12.44
CA HIS A 278 -3.85 6.87 -13.10
C HIS A 278 -2.45 7.35 -13.45
N GLU A 279 -2.33 8.57 -13.97
CA GLU A 279 -1.04 9.17 -14.31
C GLU A 279 -0.14 9.29 -13.06
N THR A 280 -0.69 9.82 -11.97
CA THR A 280 0.04 9.95 -10.70
C THR A 280 0.44 8.59 -10.14
N MET A 281 -0.48 7.63 -10.19
CA MET A 281 -0.23 6.25 -9.78
C MET A 281 0.91 5.64 -10.62
N GLY A 282 0.88 5.79 -11.94
CA GLY A 282 1.91 5.31 -12.84
C GLY A 282 3.30 5.86 -12.49
N TYR A 283 3.42 7.18 -12.26
CA TYR A 283 4.70 7.75 -11.81
C TYR A 283 5.15 7.18 -10.47
N THR A 284 4.24 7.01 -9.50
CA THR A 284 4.61 6.43 -8.19
C THR A 284 5.09 4.99 -8.31
N MET A 285 4.47 4.19 -9.19
CA MET A 285 4.89 2.81 -9.47
C MET A 285 6.28 2.76 -10.09
N VAL A 286 6.57 3.61 -11.08
CA VAL A 286 7.90 3.69 -11.69
C VAL A 286 8.97 4.07 -10.67
N VAL A 287 8.69 5.07 -9.82
CA VAL A 287 9.62 5.49 -8.76
C VAL A 287 9.85 4.35 -7.75
N GLY A 288 8.78 3.71 -7.28
CA GLY A 288 8.86 2.59 -6.34
C GLY A 288 9.65 1.40 -6.92
N ALA A 289 9.36 1.03 -8.16
CA ALA A 289 10.10 0.01 -8.90
C ALA A 289 11.58 0.35 -9.07
N THR A 290 11.90 1.62 -9.33
CA THR A 290 13.29 2.08 -9.46
C THR A 290 14.05 1.93 -8.15
N PHE A 291 13.46 2.36 -7.03
CA PHE A 291 14.06 2.12 -5.71
C PHE A 291 14.25 0.62 -5.44
N ARG A 292 13.29 -0.21 -5.84
CA ARG A 292 13.38 -1.67 -5.69
C ARG A 292 14.51 -2.28 -6.51
N MET A 293 14.67 -1.85 -7.76
CA MET A 293 15.78 -2.26 -8.61
C MET A 293 17.13 -1.85 -8.00
N VAL A 294 17.28 -0.59 -7.56
CA VAL A 294 18.50 -0.11 -6.91
C VAL A 294 18.81 -0.92 -5.65
N GLU A 295 17.81 -1.20 -4.82
CA GLU A 295 17.97 -2.02 -3.62
C GLU A 295 18.48 -3.43 -3.93
N ILE A 296 17.89 -4.10 -4.93
CA ILE A 296 18.34 -5.43 -5.36
C ILE A 296 19.77 -5.39 -5.89
N LEU A 297 20.13 -4.37 -6.67
CA LEU A 297 21.46 -4.22 -7.26
C LEU A 297 22.55 -3.94 -6.20
N VAL A 298 22.22 -3.16 -5.17
CA VAL A 298 23.16 -2.85 -4.08
C VAL A 298 23.21 -3.96 -3.03
N MET A 299 22.12 -4.72 -2.85
CA MET A 299 22.02 -5.85 -1.91
C MET A 299 21.66 -7.16 -2.62
N PRO A 300 22.54 -7.67 -3.51
CA PRO A 300 22.26 -8.86 -4.32
C PRO A 300 22.23 -10.16 -3.48
N HIS A 301 22.85 -10.14 -2.30
CA HIS A 301 22.91 -11.30 -1.41
C HIS A 301 21.85 -11.21 -0.31
N TRP A 302 20.96 -12.21 -0.29
CA TRP A 302 19.93 -12.35 0.73
C TRP A 302 20.29 -13.44 1.74
N PRO A 303 20.50 -13.11 3.03
CA PRO A 303 20.83 -14.12 4.02
C PRO A 303 19.60 -15.01 4.28
N ALA A 304 19.77 -16.33 4.15
CA ALA A 304 18.70 -17.31 4.41
C ALA A 304 18.27 -17.39 5.88
N LYS A 305 19.04 -16.79 6.79
CA LYS A 305 18.68 -16.60 8.20
C LYS A 305 18.58 -15.10 8.47
N ALA A 306 17.37 -14.62 8.72
CA ALA A 306 17.16 -13.26 9.20
C ALA A 306 17.84 -13.10 10.57
N SER A 307 18.61 -12.04 10.76
CA SER A 307 19.17 -11.71 12.07
C SER A 307 18.05 -11.23 12.98
N THR A 308 18.18 -11.49 14.29
CA THR A 308 17.25 -10.94 15.31
C THR A 308 17.42 -9.43 15.49
N ASP A 309 18.48 -8.85 14.91
CA ASP A 309 18.76 -7.43 14.91
C ASP A 309 17.77 -6.65 14.02
N VAL A 310 17.12 -5.65 14.61
CA VAL A 310 16.17 -4.75 13.94
C VAL A 310 16.82 -4.03 12.75
N HIS A 311 18.11 -3.71 12.82
CA HIS A 311 18.83 -3.06 11.71
C HIS A 311 19.03 -3.98 10.49
N SER A 312 18.97 -5.30 10.68
CA SER A 312 18.99 -6.26 9.59
C SER A 312 17.66 -6.32 8.82
N ASN A 313 16.55 -5.98 9.49
CA ASN A 313 15.19 -5.98 8.91
C ASN A 313 14.87 -4.72 8.10
N LEU A 314 15.71 -3.68 8.18
CA LEU A 314 15.60 -2.48 7.34
C LEU A 314 15.71 -2.79 5.84
N ARG A 315 16.27 -3.95 5.47
CA ARG A 315 16.38 -4.43 4.09
C ARG A 315 15.03 -4.75 3.45
N TYR A 316 13.98 -4.96 4.24
CA TYR A 316 12.62 -5.17 3.74
C TYR A 316 11.89 -3.85 3.41
N VAL A 317 12.43 -2.71 3.84
CA VAL A 317 11.88 -1.39 3.53
C VAL A 317 12.79 -0.72 2.52
N THR A 318 12.47 -0.88 1.24
CA THR A 318 13.29 -0.42 0.10
C THR A 318 13.78 1.02 0.24
N ALA A 319 12.93 1.93 0.71
CA ALA A 319 13.29 3.35 0.91
C ALA A 319 14.35 3.57 2.01
N LEU A 320 14.44 2.68 3.00
CA LEU A 320 15.39 2.76 4.12
C LEU A 320 16.73 2.08 3.83
N VAL A 321 16.87 1.42 2.69
CA VAL A 321 18.14 0.80 2.29
C VAL A 321 19.23 1.85 2.06
N LEU A 322 18.86 3.03 1.53
CA LEU A 322 19.76 4.17 1.39
C LEU A 322 20.25 4.69 2.75
N TYR A 323 19.37 4.73 3.76
CA TYR A 323 19.76 5.12 5.12
C TYR A 323 20.79 4.13 5.70
N ARG A 324 20.58 2.83 5.51
CA ARG A 324 21.54 1.79 5.94
C ARG A 324 22.90 1.94 5.23
N LEU A 325 22.89 2.25 3.94
CA LEU A 325 24.11 2.50 3.17
C LEU A 325 24.85 3.74 3.68
N SER A 326 24.14 4.80 4.05
CA SER A 326 24.75 6.01 4.62
C SER A 326 25.39 5.80 5.99
N LEU A 327 24.93 4.80 6.76
CA LEU A 327 25.53 4.41 8.05
C LEU A 327 26.73 3.47 7.89
N SER A 328 26.97 2.95 6.69
CA SER A 328 28.05 1.99 6.39
C SER A 328 29.27 2.65 5.73
N ILE A 329 29.20 3.97 5.50
CA ILE A 329 30.27 4.85 5.00
C ILE A 329 30.76 5.67 6.19
#